data_AF-A0A4R8RJW0-F1
#
_entry.id   AF-A0A4R8RJW0-F1
#
_cell.length_a   1.000
_cell.length_b   1.000
_cell.length_c   1.000
_cell.angle_alpha   90.00
_cell.angle_beta   90.00
_cell.angle_gamma   90.00
#
_symmetry.space_group_name_H-M   'P 1'
#
loop_
_entity.id
_entity.type
_entity.pdbx_description
1 polymer ?
#
loop_
_entity_poly.entity_id
_entity_poly.type
_entity_poly.pdbx_seq_one_letter_code
_entity_poly.pdbx_strand_id
1 'polypeptide(L)'
;MSENKSNSPTADGDEKPRLTEAEKKQNHIASEQKRRQAIREGFDRLTELVPGLEGQGRSEGLVLKKTVEHMRAALSERRILVERLETSGTEVDESYKR
;
A
#
# COMPACT_ATOMS: atom_id res chain seq x y z
N MET A 1 23.15 -2.04 60.54
CA MET A 1 22.05 -1.18 60.99
C MET A 1 21.94 -0.07 59.96
N SER A 2 21.03 -0.23 58.99
CA SER A 2 19.84 0.64 58.77
C SER A 2 20.26 2.09 58.50
N GLU A 3 19.89 2.75 57.39
CA GLU A 3 18.54 2.86 56.83
C GLU A 3 18.56 3.16 55.32
N ASN A 4 17.57 2.59 54.62
CA ASN A 4 17.22 2.87 53.24
C ASN A 4 16.03 3.85 53.25
N LYS A 5 16.16 5.03 52.64
CA LYS A 5 15.02 5.92 52.34
C LYS A 5 14.90 6.08 50.83
N SER A 6 14.14 5.16 50.22
CA SER A 6 13.60 5.31 48.88
C SER A 6 12.51 6.39 48.91
N ASN A 7 12.84 7.60 48.46
CA ASN A 7 11.88 8.66 48.20
C ASN A 7 11.49 8.60 46.72
N SER A 8 10.38 7.97 46.40
CA SER A 8 9.74 8.05 45.08
C SER A 8 8.78 9.25 45.06
N PRO A 9 8.96 10.25 44.17
CA PRO A 9 7.93 11.25 43.96
C PRO A 9 6.85 10.64 43.05
N THR A 10 5.62 10.70 43.53
CA THR A 10 4.39 10.49 42.77
C THR A 10 4.34 11.47 41.60
N ALA A 11 4.41 10.95 40.38
CA ALA A 11 4.03 11.70 39.19
C ALA A 11 2.63 11.24 38.78
N ASP A 12 1.64 12.05 39.17
CA ASP A 12 0.38 12.17 38.44
C ASP A 12 0.69 12.30 36.94
N GLY A 13 0.23 11.33 36.18
CA GLY A 13 0.27 11.37 34.74
C GLY A 13 -0.70 10.34 34.21
N ASP A 14 -1.88 10.79 33.81
CA ASP A 14 -2.78 10.18 32.82
C ASP A 14 -2.34 8.79 32.32
N GLU A 15 -2.39 7.77 33.19
CA GLU A 15 -2.08 6.42 32.77
C GLU A 15 -3.34 5.89 32.10
N LYS A 16 -3.43 6.11 30.78
CA LYS A 16 -4.30 5.30 29.92
C LYS A 16 -4.15 3.85 30.37
N PRO A 17 -5.22 3.20 30.85
CA PRO A 17 -5.11 1.85 31.40
C PRO A 17 -4.46 0.97 30.34
N ARG A 18 -3.41 0.24 30.73
CA ARG A 18 -2.72 -0.70 29.83
C ARG A 18 -3.76 -1.71 29.38
N LEU A 19 -3.96 -1.83 28.06
CA LEU A 19 -4.94 -2.72 27.46
C LEU A 19 -4.87 -4.12 28.10
N THR A 20 -6.02 -4.64 28.52
CA THR A 20 -6.16 -6.02 28.98
C THR A 20 -5.77 -7.00 27.87
N GLU A 21 -5.45 -8.25 28.22
CA GLU A 21 -5.12 -9.26 27.21
C GLU A 21 -6.27 -9.49 26.22
N ALA A 22 -7.52 -9.41 26.71
CA ALA A 22 -8.72 -9.50 25.88
C ALA A 22 -8.80 -8.34 24.88
N GLU A 23 -8.57 -7.10 25.33
CA GLU A 23 -8.58 -5.91 24.46
C GLU A 23 -7.42 -5.92 23.45
N LYS A 24 -6.23 -6.40 23.84
CA LYS A 24 -5.10 -6.58 22.92
C LYS A 24 -5.44 -7.58 21.82
N LYS A 25 -6.04 -8.71 22.18
CA LYS A 25 -6.47 -9.74 21.23
C LYS A 25 -7.52 -9.19 20.26
N GLN A 26 -8.51 -8.44 20.75
CA GLN A 26 -9.51 -7.79 19.91
C GLN A 26 -8.90 -6.76 18.97
N ASN A 27 -8.03 -5.88 19.47
CA ASN A 27 -7.34 -4.88 18.65
C ASN A 27 -6.46 -5.53 17.57
N HIS A 28 -5.77 -6.61 17.89
CA HIS A 28 -4.97 -7.36 16.92
C HIS A 28 -5.84 -7.92 15.78
N ILE A 29 -6.97 -8.56 16.11
CA ILE A 29 -7.92 -9.09 15.11
C ILE A 29 -8.46 -7.95 14.24
N ALA A 30 -8.89 -6.85 14.85
CA ALA A 30 -9.44 -5.71 14.12
C ALA A 30 -8.40 -5.06 13.20
N SER A 31 -7.16 -4.91 13.68
CA SER A 31 -6.05 -4.35 12.89
C SER A 31 -5.72 -5.22 11.68
N GLU A 32 -5.69 -6.55 11.85
CA GLU A 32 -5.42 -7.47 10.75
C GLU A 32 -6.59 -7.55 9.77
N GLN A 33 -7.84 -7.48 10.24
CA GLN A 33 -9.00 -7.38 9.34
C GLN A 33 -8.94 -6.11 8.49
N LYS A 34 -8.64 -4.95 9.11
CA LYS A 34 -8.47 -3.68 8.40
C LYS A 34 -7.32 -3.76 7.38
N ARG A 35 -6.18 -4.35 7.78
CA ARG A 35 -5.04 -4.55 6.87
C ARG A 35 -5.43 -5.41 5.67
N ARG A 36 -6.11 -6.55 5.89
CA ARG A 36 -6.56 -7.43 4.80
C ARG A 36 -7.59 -6.76 3.90
N GLN A 37 -8.48 -5.96 4.47
CA GLN A 37 -9.47 -5.21 3.69
C GLN A 37 -8.79 -4.19 2.77
N ALA A 38 -7.82 -3.43 3.27
CA ALA A 38 -7.05 -2.47 2.46
C ALA A 38 -6.27 -3.17 1.33
N ILE A 39 -5.74 -4.38 1.56
CA ILE A 39 -5.07 -5.16 0.51
C ILE A 39 -6.07 -5.56 -0.58
N ARG A 40 -7.26 -6.05 -0.21
CA ARG A 40 -8.30 -6.44 -1.18
C ARG A 40 -8.76 -5.26 -2.02
N GLU A 41 -9.01 -4.11 -1.39
CA GLU A 41 -9.34 -2.88 -2.12
C GLU A 41 -8.23 -2.47 -3.09
N GLY A 42 -6.97 -2.74 -2.74
CA GLY A 42 -5.85 -2.56 -3.67
C GLY A 42 -5.94 -3.46 -4.90
N PHE A 43 -6.30 -4.73 -4.73
CA PHE A 43 -6.52 -5.67 -5.83
C PHE A 43 -7.73 -5.31 -6.69
N ASP A 44 -8.83 -4.90 -6.07
CA ASP A 44 -10.03 -4.47 -6.79
C ASP A 44 -9.70 -3.26 -7.68
N ARG A 45 -8.97 -2.26 -7.16
CA ARG A 45 -8.48 -1.13 -7.97
C ARG A 45 -7.56 -1.56 -9.12
N LEU A 46 -6.69 -2.55 -8.92
CA LEU A 46 -5.86 -3.07 -10.01
C LEU A 46 -6.71 -3.68 -11.12
N THR A 47 -7.79 -4.37 -10.78
CA THR A 47 -8.71 -4.96 -11.78
C THR A 47 -9.52 -3.94 -12.56
N GLU A 48 -9.71 -2.73 -12.04
CA GLU A 48 -10.35 -1.63 -12.76
C GLU A 48 -9.39 -0.93 -13.73
N LEU A 49 -8.09 -0.90 -13.41
CA LEU A 49 -7.06 -0.22 -14.22
C LEU A 49 -6.51 -1.08 -15.34
N VAL A 50 -6.46 -2.40 -15.15
CA VAL A 50 -5.86 -3.33 -16.10
C VAL A 50 -6.96 -3.96 -16.97
N PRO A 51 -6.97 -3.69 -18.29
CA PRO A 51 -8.02 -4.20 -19.17
C PRO A 51 -8.14 -5.72 -19.14
N GLY A 52 -9.37 -6.24 -19.03
CA GLY A 52 -9.66 -7.66 -19.08
C GLY A 52 -9.47 -8.42 -17.76
N LEU A 53 -9.33 -7.70 -16.63
CA LEU A 53 -9.27 -8.29 -15.28
C LEU A 53 -10.53 -8.03 -14.45
N GLU A 54 -11.60 -7.48 -15.03
CA GLU A 54 -12.78 -7.06 -14.30
C GLU A 54 -13.38 -8.24 -13.51
N GLY A 55 -13.57 -8.06 -12.20
CA GLY A 55 -14.10 -9.10 -11.31
C GLY A 55 -13.10 -10.20 -10.93
N GLN A 56 -11.84 -10.13 -11.35
CA GLN A 56 -10.80 -11.12 -11.01
C GLN A 56 -9.97 -10.77 -9.76
N GLY A 57 -10.42 -9.80 -8.93
CA GLY A 57 -9.68 -9.30 -7.75
C GLY A 57 -9.34 -10.36 -6.69
N ARG A 58 -9.92 -11.57 -6.79
CA ARG A 58 -9.64 -12.70 -5.90
C ARG A 58 -8.49 -13.60 -6.36
N SER A 59 -8.00 -13.42 -7.58
CA SER A 59 -6.88 -14.20 -8.14
C SER A 59 -5.58 -13.42 -8.04
N GLU A 60 -5.06 -13.24 -6.82
CA GLU A 60 -3.93 -12.33 -6.53
C GLU A 60 -2.73 -12.48 -7.49
N GLY A 61 -2.25 -13.72 -7.69
CA GLY A 61 -1.12 -13.98 -8.58
C GLY A 61 -1.39 -13.66 -10.06
N LEU A 62 -2.62 -13.90 -10.53
CA LEU A 62 -3.02 -13.55 -11.89
C LEU A 62 -3.08 -12.03 -12.07
N VAL A 63 -3.71 -11.33 -11.12
CA VAL A 63 -3.85 -9.87 -11.15
C VAL A 63 -2.47 -9.21 -11.17
N LEU A 64 -1.55 -9.60 -10.27
CA LEU A 64 -0.19 -9.05 -10.25
C LEU A 64 0.56 -9.31 -11.56
N LYS A 65 0.51 -10.55 -12.07
CA LYS A 65 1.18 -10.91 -13.31
C LYS A 65 0.67 -10.07 -14.49
N LYS A 66 -0.65 -9.99 -14.65
CA LYS A 66 -1.30 -9.24 -15.73
C LYS A 66 -1.09 -7.74 -15.61
N THR A 67 -1.05 -7.22 -14.39
CA THR A 67 -0.69 -5.81 -14.11
C THR A 67 0.73 -5.51 -14.61
N VAL A 68 1.72 -6.35 -14.30
CA VAL A 68 3.10 -6.16 -14.76
C VAL A 68 3.21 -6.26 -16.28
N GLU A 69 2.52 -7.22 -16.91
CA GLU A 69 2.43 -7.33 -18.37
C GLU A 69 1.88 -6.05 -19.00
N HIS A 70 0.77 -5.52 -18.45
CA HIS A 70 0.15 -4.29 -18.92
C HIS A 70 1.06 -3.06 -18.77
N MET A 71 1.72 -2.89 -17.61
CA MET A 71 2.67 -1.79 -17.40
C MET A 71 3.83 -1.80 -18.41
N ARG A 72 4.38 -2.99 -18.70
CA ARG A 72 5.44 -3.14 -19.71
C ARG A 72 4.95 -2.77 -21.10
N ALA A 73 3.75 -3.21 -21.47
CA ALA A 73 3.13 -2.85 -22.74
C ALA A 73 2.91 -1.34 -22.87
N ALA A 74 2.34 -0.70 -21.83
CA ALA A 74 2.09 0.74 -21.81
C ALA A 74 3.39 1.56 -21.92
N LEU A 75 4.47 1.15 -21.25
CA LEU A 75 5.78 1.81 -21.37
C LEU A 75 6.38 1.64 -22.78
N SER A 76 6.21 0.47 -23.39
CA SER A 76 6.66 0.23 -24.76
C SER A 76 5.87 1.07 -25.76
N GLU A 77 4.55 1.14 -25.60
CA GLU A 77 3.67 1.95 -26.43
C GLU A 77 4.02 3.44 -26.32
N ARG A 78 4.25 3.94 -25.10
CA ARG A 78 4.73 5.31 -24.88
C ARG A 78 6.01 5.60 -25.66
N ARG A 79 7.01 4.72 -25.62
CA ARG A 79 8.27 4.91 -26.36
C ARG A 79 8.03 5.00 -27.87
N ILE A 80 7.20 4.11 -28.41
CA ILE A 80 6.84 4.10 -29.84
C ILE A 80 6.12 5.40 -30.22
N LEU A 81 5.20 5.88 -29.39
CA LEU A 81 4.47 7.13 -29.64
C LEU A 81 5.40 8.34 -29.63
N VAL A 82 6.32 8.41 -28.66
CA VAL A 82 7.33 9.47 -28.58
C VAL A 82 8.21 9.47 -29.84
N GLU A 83 8.76 8.32 -30.23
CA GLU A 83 9.59 8.19 -31.42
C GLU A 83 8.83 8.60 -32.69
N ARG A 84 7.54 8.24 -32.78
CA ARG A 84 6.68 8.60 -33.91
C ARG A 84 6.45 10.10 -34.01
N LEU A 85 6.25 10.78 -32.87
CA LEU A 85 6.08 12.22 -32.80
C LEU A 85 7.37 12.95 -33.18
N GLU A 86 8.52 12.49 -32.68
CA GLU A 86 9.81 13.08 -33.02
C GLU A 86 10.13 12.89 -34.52
N THR A 87 9.84 11.71 -35.07
CA THR A 87 10.02 11.42 -36.51
C THR A 87 9.11 12.27 -37.39
N SER A 88 7.91 12.65 -36.90
CA SER A 88 7.01 13.56 -37.63
C SER A 88 7.38 15.04 -37.47
N GLY A 89 8.49 15.34 -36.77
CA GLY A 89 8.98 16.69 -36.53
C GLY A 89 8.31 17.39 -35.34
N THR A 90 7.53 16.66 -34.54
CA THR A 90 6.91 17.19 -33.31
C THR A 90 7.87 17.02 -32.14
N GLU A 91 8.26 18.13 -31.51
CA GLU A 91 9.08 18.08 -30.30
C GLU A 91 8.25 17.57 -29.11
N VAL A 92 8.76 16.55 -28.43
CA VAL A 92 8.13 15.98 -27.23
C VAL A 92 8.87 16.47 -26.00
N ASP A 93 8.14 16.92 -24.99
CA ASP A 93 8.72 17.33 -23.71
C ASP A 93 9.47 16.16 -23.05
N GLU A 94 10.65 16.44 -22.48
CA GLU A 94 11.55 15.44 -21.87
C GLU A 94 10.89 14.62 -20.75
N SER A 95 9.89 15.16 -20.06
CA SER A 95 9.10 14.42 -19.06
C SER A 95 8.37 13.21 -19.65
N TYR A 96 8.09 13.22 -20.95
CA TYR A 96 7.46 12.12 -21.68
C TYR A 96 8.45 11.16 -22.34
N LYS A 97 9.76 11.37 -22.21
CA LYS A 97 10.78 10.47 -22.80
C LYS A 97 11.37 9.46 -21.83
N ARG A 98 11.33 9.77 -20.52
CA ARG A 98 11.93 8.95 -19.46
C ARG A 98 11.07 7.77 -19.01
#